data_AF-A0A6J4Q589-F1
#
_entry.id   AF-A0A6J4Q589-F1
#
_cell.length_a   1.000
_cell.length_b   1.000
_cell.length_c   1.000
_cell.angle_alpha   90.00
_cell.angle_beta   90.00
_cell.angle_gamma   90.00
#
_symmetry.space_group_name_H-M   'P 1'
#
loop_
_entity.id
_entity.type
_entity.pdbx_description
1 polymer ?
#
loop_
_entity_poly.entity_id
_entity_poly.type
_entity_poly.pdbx_seq_one_letter_code
_entity_poly.pdbx_strand_id
1 'polypeptide(L)'
;QYGDVGATPGFDGNHIKALQSIKAKLIAMPAEKDLYFPPEDEEYASQYIPNGEVRVIPGVWGHFAGSGDSPVDLQWIDGVVKELLAH
;
A
#
# COMPACT_ATOMS: atom_id res chain seq x y z
N GLN A 1 1.27 17.92 11.71
CA GLN A 1 0.44 16.79 12.17
C GLN A 1 1.35 15.57 12.30
N TYR A 2 1.10 14.67 13.26
CA TYR A 2 1.96 13.50 13.53
C TYR A 2 1.70 12.28 12.65
N GLY A 3 0.67 12.31 11.78
CA GLY A 3 0.37 11.21 10.85
C GLY A 3 -0.18 9.93 11.50
N ASP A 4 -0.61 9.99 12.77
CA ASP A 4 -1.09 8.81 13.50
C ASP A 4 -2.59 8.56 13.26
N VAL A 5 -2.91 7.47 12.56
CA VAL A 5 -4.28 7.03 12.31
C VAL A 5 -5.01 6.56 13.57
N GLY A 6 -4.27 6.13 14.60
CA GLY A 6 -4.83 5.77 15.91
C GLY A 6 -5.48 6.95 16.65
N ALA A 7 -5.11 8.18 16.30
CA ALA A 7 -5.76 9.39 16.82
C ALA A 7 -7.14 9.67 16.20
N THR A 8 -7.59 8.86 15.24
CA THR A 8 -8.94 8.93 14.69
C THR A 8 -9.98 8.63 15.80
N PRO A 9 -11.08 9.41 15.92
CA PRO A 9 -12.09 9.18 16.95
C PRO A 9 -12.61 7.74 16.98
N GLY A 10 -12.59 7.11 18.17
CA GLY A 10 -13.03 5.71 18.37
C GLY A 10 -11.91 4.66 18.43
N PHE A 11 -10.66 5.07 18.18
CA PHE A 11 -9.50 4.17 18.22
C PHE A 11 -8.55 4.42 19.39
N ASP A 12 -8.71 5.53 20.13
CA ASP A 12 -8.02 5.81 21.40
C ASP A 12 -6.48 5.68 21.33
N GLY A 13 -5.89 6.14 20.22
CA GLY A 13 -4.45 6.05 19.98
C GLY A 13 -3.97 4.68 19.45
N ASN A 14 -4.88 3.73 19.19
CA ASN A 14 -4.54 2.41 18.69
C ASN A 14 -4.61 2.36 17.15
N HIS A 15 -3.46 2.55 16.50
CA HIS A 15 -3.34 2.51 15.04
C HIS A 15 -3.65 1.12 14.47
N ILE A 16 -3.31 0.03 15.16
CA ILE A 16 -3.65 -1.33 14.71
C ILE A 16 -5.18 -1.50 14.63
N LYS A 17 -5.91 -1.06 15.66
CA LYS A 17 -7.38 -1.10 15.66
C LYS A 17 -7.97 -0.23 14.53
N ALA A 18 -7.33 0.89 14.21
CA ALA A 18 -7.71 1.72 13.07
C ALA A 18 -7.50 0.98 11.73
N LEU A 19 -6.34 0.34 11.52
CA LEU A 19 -6.06 -0.46 10.31
C LEU A 19 -7.03 -1.64 10.17
N GLN A 20 -7.31 -2.35 11.28
CA GLN A 20 -8.27 -3.47 11.32
C GLN A 20 -9.71 -3.06 10.97
N SER A 21 -10.03 -1.76 11.06
CA SER A 21 -11.37 -1.25 10.75
C SER A 21 -11.63 -1.10 9.26
N ILE A 22 -10.60 -1.17 8.42
CA ILE A 22 -10.70 -1.02 6.97
C ILE A 22 -11.46 -2.21 6.38
N LYS A 23 -12.54 -1.92 5.65
CA LYS A 23 -13.42 -2.94 5.02
C LYS A 23 -13.17 -3.13 3.53
N ALA A 24 -12.62 -2.13 2.86
CA ALA A 24 -12.33 -2.20 1.44
C ALA A 24 -11.30 -3.29 1.14
N LYS A 25 -11.36 -3.88 -0.06
CA LYS A 25 -10.22 -4.63 -0.60
C LYS A 25 -9.07 -3.64 -0.81
N LEU A 26 -7.87 -4.01 -0.39
CA LEU A 26 -6.70 -3.17 -0.48
C LEU A 26 -5.53 -3.99 -1.04
N ILE A 27 -4.88 -3.45 -2.07
CA ILE A 27 -3.59 -3.95 -2.55
C ILE A 27 -2.62 -2.78 -2.42
N ALA A 28 -1.69 -2.85 -1.48
CA ALA A 28 -0.56 -1.93 -1.37
C ALA A 28 0.49 -2.32 -2.42
N MET A 29 1.00 -1.34 -3.15
CA MET A 29 1.95 -1.55 -4.25
C MET A 29 3.25 -0.75 -4.04
N PRO A 30 4.05 -1.07 -3.01
CA PRO A 30 5.37 -0.43 -2.82
C PRO A 30 6.32 -0.84 -3.94
N ALA A 31 7.29 0.03 -4.26
CA ALA A 31 8.35 -0.31 -5.19
C ALA A 31 9.53 -0.98 -4.49
N GLU A 32 10.12 -2.00 -5.11
CA GLU A 32 11.23 -2.78 -4.53
C GLU A 32 12.42 -1.92 -4.12
N LYS A 33 12.65 -0.79 -4.82
CA LYS A 33 13.78 0.12 -4.58
C LYS A 33 13.35 1.46 -3.97
N ASP A 34 12.14 1.56 -3.40
CA ASP A 34 11.74 2.76 -2.66
C ASP A 34 12.51 2.83 -1.33
N LEU A 35 13.20 3.95 -1.11
CA LEU A 35 13.99 4.22 0.11
C LEU A 35 13.22 5.05 1.14
N TYR A 36 12.11 5.66 0.74
CA TYR A 36 11.23 6.43 1.62
C TYR A 36 10.10 5.58 2.17
N PHE A 37 9.55 4.68 1.35
CA PHE A 37 8.42 3.80 1.67
C PHE A 37 8.75 2.35 1.25
N PRO A 38 9.66 1.67 1.97
CA PRO A 38 10.11 0.34 1.61
C PRO A 38 8.99 -0.71 1.75
N PRO A 39 9.05 -1.84 1.00
CA PRO A 39 8.03 -2.88 1.05
C PRO A 39 7.69 -3.38 2.45
N GLU A 40 8.68 -3.47 3.34
CA GLU A 40 8.52 -3.98 4.70
C GLU A 40 7.59 -3.12 5.56
N ASP A 41 7.52 -1.81 5.31
CA ASP A 41 6.61 -0.90 6.03
C ASP A 41 5.15 -1.13 5.58
N GLU A 42 4.94 -1.34 4.28
CA GLU A 42 3.62 -1.68 3.73
C GLU A 42 3.17 -3.09 4.13
N GLU A 43 4.10 -4.05 4.22
CA GLU A 43 3.85 -5.38 4.78
C GLU A 43 3.44 -5.28 6.24
N TYR A 44 4.14 -4.45 7.04
CA TYR A 44 3.79 -4.23 8.44
C TYR A 44 2.36 -3.68 8.58
N ALA A 45 1.98 -2.67 7.79
CA ALA A 45 0.66 -2.07 7.88
C ALA A 45 -0.44 -3.02 7.34
N SER A 46 -0.21 -3.61 6.17
CA SER A 46 -1.20 -4.42 5.46
C SER A 46 -1.54 -5.71 6.19
N GLN A 47 -0.62 -6.28 7.00
CA GLN A 47 -0.91 -7.49 7.79
C GLN A 47 -2.07 -7.29 8.79
N TYR A 48 -2.37 -6.05 9.19
CA TYR A 48 -3.46 -5.74 10.10
C TYR A 48 -4.78 -5.44 9.38
N ILE A 49 -4.77 -5.30 8.05
CA ILE A 49 -5.94 -5.00 7.24
C ILE A 49 -6.57 -6.34 6.79
N PRO A 50 -7.83 -6.65 7.16
CA PRO A 50 -8.42 -7.97 6.90
C PRO A 50 -8.44 -8.41 5.43
N ASN A 51 -8.57 -7.46 4.51
CA ASN A 51 -8.54 -7.68 3.06
C ASN A 51 -7.31 -6.99 2.42
N GLY A 52 -6.22 -6.87 3.18
CA GLY A 52 -4.98 -6.25 2.75
C GLY A 52 -4.05 -7.26 2.09
N GLU A 53 -3.45 -6.85 0.98
CA GLU A 53 -2.42 -7.58 0.26
C GLU A 53 -1.28 -6.61 -0.09
N VAL A 54 -0.04 -7.09 -0.12
CA VAL A 54 1.10 -6.35 -0.66
C VAL A 54 1.57 -7.02 -1.95
N ARG A 55 1.71 -6.23 -3.01
CA ARG A 55 2.33 -6.66 -4.27
C ARG A 55 3.44 -5.68 -4.61
N VAL A 56 4.69 -6.15 -4.60
CA VAL A 56 5.85 -5.27 -4.82
C VAL A 56 6.04 -5.02 -6.31
N ILE A 57 6.17 -3.74 -6.70
CA ILE A 57 6.55 -3.35 -8.06
C ILE A 57 8.05 -3.70 -8.24
N PRO A 58 8.42 -4.60 -9.17
CA PRO A 58 9.79 -5.13 -9.28
C PRO A 58 10.79 -4.18 -9.98
N GLY A 59 10.39 -2.94 -10.24
CA GLY A 59 11.17 -1.97 -11.00
C GLY A 59 12.32 -1.32 -10.24
N VAL A 60 13.26 -0.77 -10.99
CA VAL A 60 14.42 -0.02 -10.45
C VAL A 60 14.12 1.45 -10.14
N TRP A 61 12.94 1.94 -10.51
CA TRP A 61 12.55 3.35 -10.36
C TRP A 61 12.29 3.76 -8.91
N GLY A 62 12.18 2.78 -8.00
CA GLY A 62 11.98 3.01 -6.57
C GLY A 62 10.79 3.94 -6.33
N HIS A 63 10.99 5.00 -5.57
CA HIS A 63 9.93 5.95 -5.22
C HIS A 63 9.15 6.52 -6.42
N PHE A 64 9.79 6.62 -7.58
CA PHE A 64 9.18 7.14 -8.79
C PHE A 64 8.43 6.09 -9.62
N ALA A 65 8.36 4.82 -9.19
CA ALA A 65 7.67 3.77 -9.95
C ALA A 65 6.19 4.09 -10.23
N GLY A 66 5.53 4.82 -9.33
CA GLY A 66 4.14 5.27 -9.48
C GLY A 66 3.96 6.53 -10.34
N SER A 67 5.02 7.15 -10.88
CA SER A 67 4.90 8.39 -11.67
C SER A 67 4.30 8.16 -13.06
N GLY A 68 4.39 6.94 -13.59
CA GLY A 68 3.99 6.58 -14.95
C GLY A 68 5.08 6.79 -16.00
N ASP A 69 6.27 7.26 -15.62
CA ASP A 69 7.39 7.48 -16.55
C ASP A 69 8.09 6.18 -16.99
N SER A 70 7.98 5.12 -16.18
CA SER A 70 8.47 3.78 -16.47
C SER A 70 7.37 2.95 -17.14
N PRO A 71 7.48 2.62 -18.45
CA PRO A 71 6.45 1.83 -19.12
C PRO A 71 6.28 0.42 -18.52
N VAL A 72 7.36 -0.14 -17.95
CA VAL A 72 7.35 -1.46 -17.32
C VAL A 72 6.57 -1.43 -16.02
N ASP A 73 6.85 -0.44 -15.16
CA ASP A 73 6.13 -0.30 -13.89
C ASP A 73 4.67 0.07 -14.12
N LEU A 74 4.40 0.94 -15.11
CA LEU A 74 3.04 1.30 -15.51
C LEU A 74 2.23 0.07 -15.97
N GLN A 75 2.80 -0.79 -16.81
CA GLN A 75 2.13 -2.02 -17.26
C GLN A 75 1.85 -2.98 -16.10
N TRP A 76 2.80 -3.11 -15.17
CA TRP A 76 2.63 -3.94 -13.99
C TRP A 76 1.50 -3.42 -13.09
N ILE A 77 1.50 -2.11 -12.79
CA ILE A 77 0.47 -1.45 -11.96
C ILE A 77 -0.91 -1.59 -12.62
N ASP A 78 -1.00 -1.32 -13.93
CA ASP A 78 -2.25 -1.44 -14.69
C ASP A 78 -2.82 -2.86 -14.64
N GLY A 79 -1.96 -3.88 -14.68
CA GLY A 79 -2.37 -5.29 -14.50
C GLY A 79 -3.01 -5.55 -13.14
N VAL A 80 -2.38 -5.09 -12.06
CA VAL A 80 -2.89 -5.26 -10.69
C VAL A 80 -4.20 -4.49 -10.50
N VAL A 81 -4.29 -3.26 -11.01
CA VAL A 81 -5.51 -2.44 -10.95
C VAL A 81 -6.66 -3.11 -11.70
N LYS A 82 -6.42 -3.66 -12.89
CA LYS A 82 -7.44 -4.41 -13.64
C LYS A 82 -7.96 -5.62 -12.89
N GLU A 83 -7.08 -6.37 -12.22
CA GLU A 83 -7.47 -7.49 -11.37
C GLU A 83 -8.33 -7.04 -10.19
N LEU A 84 -7.93 -5.98 -9.49
CA LEU A 84 -8.69 -5.42 -8.36
C LEU A 84 -10.11 -5.01 -8.77
N LEU A 85 -10.27 -4.44 -9.97
CA LEU A 85 -11.54 -3.93 -10.49
C LEU A 85 -12.39 -4.97 -11.22
N ALA A 86 -11.90 -6.19 -11.44
CA ALA A 86 -12.63 -7.23 -12.19
C ALA A 86 -13.82 -7.86 -11.43
N HIS A 87 -14.12 -7.39 -10.21
CA HIS A 87 -15.13 -7.95 -9.31
C HIS A 87 -16.03 -6.91 -8.65
#